data_AF-A0A1G2M1X9-F1
#
_entry.id   AF-A0A1G2M1X9-F1
#
_cell.length_a   1.000
_cell.length_b   1.000
_cell.length_c   1.000
_cell.angle_alpha   90.00
_cell.angle_beta   90.00
_cell.angle_gamma   90.00
#
_symmetry.space_group_name_H-M   'P 1'
#
loop_
_entity.id
_entity.type
_entity.pdbx_description
1 polymer ?
#
loop_
_entity_poly.entity_id
_entity_poly.type
_entity_poly.pdbx_seq_one_letter_code
_entity_poly.pdbx_strand_id
1 'polypeptide(L)'
;MDFILNTLGSIWIALSFVFAYWWIWAPIMLIIVYLEALTSYSCRVYLAGLKWVLLELQLPMDAHKSPKAMEQVFSALHSIGGIGDPPEGLLASFKAWRGKVFEGKVPDWYSFEMFATGGEIHFYVRCQEKHRSIIEAQIFGHYPDSEITPVADYLAQLPPNIPDDQYDVNGAELGLIKEDIFPIRTYPEFEEEGPGKEDVRRIDPLAPLAEAMNAFLLGEYGAIEFLIRSASEKWTKAWIKDSKNQSALDKLMGKEEKKTATFADSVFAGIEGGVRSVTGSIQESAEPKKEEKKKEEKPFNQLNPGIQEVIKTTEKALAKLQFQVGIRILYVAKRDNFVKERLATITAPFRLFSSQAINGFKTAFSPEVKKGFNKPIKTLANKHKLFGRYRSREFPDKPFVLNTEELATVFHFPDVGVKTPSLPRIETKKGEAPAGIPTV
;
A
#
# COMPACT_ATOMS: atom_id res chain seq x y z
N MET A 1 38.17 -5.91 37.41
CA MET A 1 39.02 -5.99 36.20
C MET A 1 38.93 -7.38 35.58
N ASP A 2 38.95 -8.44 36.39
CA ASP A 2 38.86 -9.85 35.96
C ASP A 2 37.55 -10.23 35.26
N PHE A 3 36.41 -9.67 35.69
CA PHE A 3 35.13 -9.87 35.01
C PHE A 3 35.17 -9.40 33.55
N ILE A 4 35.76 -8.21 33.31
CA ILE A 4 35.88 -7.64 31.96
C ILE A 4 36.83 -8.49 31.10
N LEU A 5 37.98 -8.90 31.65
CA LEU A 5 38.95 -9.75 30.96
C LEU A 5 38.37 -11.13 30.61
N ASN A 6 37.62 -11.74 31.52
CA ASN A 6 36.93 -13.01 31.26
C ASN A 6 35.84 -12.85 30.20
N THR A 7 35.03 -11.78 30.25
CA THR A 7 34.02 -11.53 29.21
C THR A 7 34.65 -11.30 27.83
N LEU A 8 35.76 -10.55 27.76
CA LEU A 8 36.50 -10.33 26.52
C LEU A 8 37.14 -11.63 26.00
N GLY A 9 37.67 -12.47 26.88
CA GLY A 9 38.21 -13.79 26.54
C GLY A 9 37.13 -14.73 25.99
N SER A 10 35.95 -14.78 26.63
CA SER A 10 34.81 -15.56 26.13
C SER A 10 34.31 -15.06 24.77
N ILE A 11 34.23 -13.75 24.56
CA ILE A 11 33.88 -13.15 23.27
C ILE A 11 34.92 -13.50 22.20
N TRP A 12 36.21 -13.45 22.53
CA TRP A 12 37.29 -13.80 21.61
C TRP A 12 37.24 -15.26 21.18
N ILE A 13 36.98 -16.18 22.12
CA ILE A 13 36.80 -17.61 21.82
C ILE A 13 35.59 -17.80 20.91
N ALA A 14 34.45 -17.17 21.23
CA ALA A 14 33.25 -17.25 20.40
C ALA A 14 33.49 -16.71 18.98
N LEU A 15 34.14 -15.56 18.84
CA LEU A 15 34.50 -14.99 17.53
C LEU A 15 35.48 -15.89 16.77
N SER A 16 36.47 -16.47 17.46
CA SER A 16 37.44 -17.38 16.85
C SER A 16 36.76 -18.63 16.28
N PHE A 17 35.77 -19.18 16.97
CA PHE A 17 34.95 -20.27 16.43
C PHE A 17 34.13 -19.83 15.22
N VAL A 18 33.47 -18.67 15.26
CA VAL A 18 32.72 -18.14 14.10
C VAL A 18 33.64 -17.95 12.89
N PHE A 19 34.83 -17.38 13.08
CA PHE A 19 35.80 -17.21 11.99
C PHE A 19 36.43 -18.54 11.56
N ALA A 20 36.63 -19.52 12.43
CA ALA A 20 37.16 -20.83 12.03
C ALA A 20 36.20 -21.59 11.09
N TYR A 21 34.89 -21.42 11.28
CA TYR A 21 33.85 -22.02 10.43
C TYR A 21 33.32 -21.07 9.34
N TRP A 22 34.09 -20.06 8.95
CA TRP A 22 33.70 -19.11 7.89
C TRP A 22 33.31 -19.78 6.57
N TRP A 23 33.98 -20.88 6.22
CA TRP A 23 33.71 -21.66 5.02
C TRP A 23 32.34 -22.35 5.01
N ILE A 24 31.62 -22.42 6.14
CA ILE A 24 30.24 -22.93 6.21
C ILE A 24 29.25 -21.78 5.98
N TRP A 25 29.34 -20.71 6.77
CA TRP A 25 28.33 -19.64 6.73
C TRP A 25 28.57 -18.61 5.63
N ALA A 26 29.83 -18.34 5.24
CA ALA A 26 30.13 -17.34 4.22
C ALA A 26 29.60 -17.74 2.83
N PRO A 27 29.75 -18.99 2.35
CA PRO A 27 29.15 -19.39 1.08
C PRO A 27 27.62 -19.30 1.10
N ILE A 28 26.96 -19.67 2.20
CA ILE A 28 25.51 -19.55 2.35
C ILE A 28 25.09 -18.07 2.27
N MET A 29 25.80 -17.19 2.99
CA MET A 29 25.54 -15.76 2.97
C MET A 29 25.74 -15.17 1.56
N LEU A 30 26.83 -15.53 0.88
CA LEU A 30 27.10 -15.12 -0.50
C LEU A 30 26.03 -15.61 -1.47
N ILE A 31 25.53 -16.84 -1.31
CA ILE A 31 24.43 -17.36 -2.13
C ILE A 31 23.15 -16.56 -1.89
N ILE A 32 22.81 -16.23 -0.63
CA ILE A 32 21.62 -15.42 -0.32
C ILE A 32 21.74 -14.03 -0.96
N VAL A 33 22.87 -13.35 -0.77
CA VAL A 33 23.12 -12.02 -1.36
C VAL A 33 23.08 -12.10 -2.89
N TYR A 34 23.67 -13.14 -3.48
CA TYR A 34 23.63 -13.37 -4.92
C TYR A 34 22.20 -13.58 -5.42
N LEU A 35 21.38 -14.39 -4.74
CA LEU A 35 19.99 -14.64 -5.11
C LEU A 35 19.12 -13.39 -4.98
N GLU A 36 19.33 -12.57 -3.94
CA GLU A 36 18.64 -11.29 -3.78
C GLU A 36 19.03 -10.28 -4.87
N ALA A 37 20.33 -10.20 -5.18
CA ALA A 37 20.84 -9.35 -6.27
C ALA A 37 20.31 -9.81 -7.63
N LEU A 38 20.33 -11.12 -7.90
CA LEU A 38 19.79 -11.73 -9.12
C LEU A 38 18.29 -11.46 -9.24
N THR A 39 17.52 -11.67 -8.17
CA THR A 39 16.07 -11.37 -8.17
C THR A 39 15.83 -9.90 -8.49
N SER A 40 16.57 -8.99 -7.84
CA SER A 40 16.45 -7.56 -8.08
C SER A 40 16.82 -7.18 -9.52
N TYR A 41 17.86 -7.79 -10.08
CA TYR A 41 18.26 -7.59 -11.47
C TYR A 41 17.20 -8.11 -12.44
N SER A 42 16.77 -9.37 -12.30
CA SER A 42 15.76 -10.00 -13.14
C SER A 42 14.45 -9.21 -13.12
N CYS A 43 13.99 -8.76 -11.95
CA CYS A 43 12.79 -7.93 -11.83
C CYS A 43 12.94 -6.59 -12.58
N ARG A 44 14.10 -5.93 -12.50
CA ARG A 44 14.34 -4.66 -13.24
C ARG A 44 14.35 -4.89 -14.74
N VAL A 45 14.99 -5.96 -15.22
CA VAL A 45 15.02 -6.32 -16.64
C VAL A 45 13.59 -6.62 -17.14
N TYR A 46 12.83 -7.40 -16.36
CA TYR A 46 11.43 -7.69 -16.67
C TYR A 46 10.60 -6.41 -16.78
N LEU A 47 10.69 -5.52 -15.78
CA LEU A 47 9.95 -4.26 -15.75
C LEU A 47 10.34 -3.30 -16.88
N ALA A 48 11.62 -3.25 -17.25
CA ALA A 48 12.11 -2.45 -18.36
C ALA A 48 11.62 -2.97 -19.72
N GLY A 49 11.31 -4.27 -19.83
CA GLY A 49 10.74 -4.88 -21.02
C GLY A 49 9.24 -4.60 -21.22
N LEU A 50 8.54 -4.11 -20.19
CA LEU A 50 7.12 -3.79 -20.26
C LEU A 50 6.89 -2.40 -20.88
N LYS A 51 5.90 -2.30 -21.77
CA LYS A 51 5.47 -1.02 -22.35
C LYS A 51 4.42 -0.38 -21.43
N TRP A 52 4.79 0.75 -20.86
CA TRP A 52 3.94 1.55 -19.97
C TRP A 52 3.40 2.77 -20.70
N VAL A 53 2.15 3.12 -20.41
CA VAL A 53 1.48 4.33 -20.89
C VAL A 53 1.03 5.14 -19.69
N LEU A 54 1.18 6.46 -19.77
CA LEU A 54 0.62 7.41 -18.83
C LEU A 54 -0.54 8.14 -19.52
N LEU A 55 -1.71 8.11 -18.89
CA LEU A 55 -2.92 8.77 -19.35
C LEU A 55 -3.19 9.95 -18.41
N GLU A 56 -3.31 11.16 -18.95
CA GLU A 56 -3.86 12.30 -18.23
C GLU A 56 -5.39 12.25 -18.34
N LEU A 57 -6.06 12.50 -17.21
CA LEU A 57 -7.51 12.52 -17.10
C LEU A 57 -7.95 13.95 -16.82
N GLN A 58 -8.64 14.55 -17.78
CA GLN A 58 -9.22 15.88 -17.66
C GLN A 58 -10.72 15.77 -17.48
N LEU A 59 -11.24 16.44 -16.45
CA LEU A 59 -12.65 16.36 -16.09
C LEU A 59 -13.36 17.66 -16.42
N PRO A 60 -14.61 17.59 -16.91
CA PRO A 60 -15.41 18.76 -17.18
C PRO A 60 -16.03 19.31 -15.89
N MET A 61 -16.52 20.54 -15.99
CA MET A 61 -17.07 21.31 -14.88
C MET A 61 -18.27 20.67 -14.16
N ASP A 62 -18.98 19.71 -14.75
CA ASP A 62 -20.29 19.23 -14.26
C ASP A 62 -20.32 17.74 -13.85
N ALA A 63 -19.18 17.16 -13.46
CA ALA A 63 -19.14 15.78 -13.01
C ALA A 63 -19.73 15.62 -11.60
N HIS A 64 -21.06 15.80 -11.44
CA HIS A 64 -21.83 15.48 -10.23
C HIS A 64 -21.90 13.96 -9.99
N LYS A 65 -20.74 13.31 -9.88
CA LYS A 65 -20.62 11.86 -9.69
C LYS A 65 -20.16 11.60 -8.26
N SER A 66 -20.94 10.78 -7.55
CA SER A 66 -20.53 10.27 -6.24
C SER A 66 -19.26 9.41 -6.37
N PRO A 67 -18.42 9.30 -5.32
CA PRO A 67 -17.31 8.36 -5.25
C PRO A 67 -17.67 6.91 -5.63
N LYS A 68 -18.96 6.56 -5.51
CA LYS A 68 -19.52 5.30 -6.01
C LYS A 68 -19.22 5.01 -7.49
N ALA A 69 -19.11 6.03 -8.33
CA ALA A 69 -18.72 5.87 -9.73
C ALA A 69 -17.29 5.30 -9.84
N MET A 70 -16.37 5.79 -9.01
CA MET A 70 -15.00 5.27 -8.96
C MET A 70 -14.94 3.87 -8.35
N GLU A 71 -15.81 3.55 -7.38
CA GLU A 71 -15.93 2.19 -6.85
C GLU A 71 -16.27 1.16 -7.95
N GLN A 72 -17.11 1.54 -8.93
CA GLN A 72 -17.42 0.69 -10.07
C GLN A 72 -16.23 0.55 -11.03
N VAL A 73 -15.49 1.63 -11.29
CA VAL A 73 -14.24 1.57 -12.06
C VAL A 73 -13.26 0.58 -11.42
N PHE A 74 -13.01 0.67 -10.12
CA PHE A 74 -12.13 -0.27 -9.42
C PHE A 74 -12.67 -1.70 -9.44
N SER A 75 -13.98 -1.89 -9.30
CA SER A 75 -14.60 -3.21 -9.40
C SER A 75 -14.36 -3.84 -10.78
N ALA A 76 -14.45 -3.05 -11.85
CA ALA A 76 -14.15 -3.53 -13.20
C ALA A 76 -12.66 -3.83 -13.39
N LEU A 77 -11.77 -2.97 -12.88
CA LEU A 77 -10.31 -3.17 -12.97
C LEU A 77 -9.80 -4.37 -12.15
N HIS A 78 -10.56 -4.83 -11.16
CA HIS A 78 -10.22 -6.02 -10.39
C HIS A 78 -10.06 -7.28 -11.26
N SER A 79 -10.75 -7.32 -12.41
CA SER A 79 -10.70 -8.44 -13.35
C SER A 79 -9.37 -8.58 -14.11
N ILE A 80 -8.53 -7.54 -14.12
CA ILE A 80 -7.36 -7.44 -15.01
C ILE A 80 -6.15 -7.00 -14.19
N GLY A 81 -5.22 -7.92 -13.95
CA GLY A 81 -3.96 -7.63 -13.27
C GLY A 81 -4.03 -7.87 -11.76
N GLY A 82 -3.75 -9.12 -11.37
CA GLY A 82 -3.78 -9.55 -9.99
C GLY A 82 -2.43 -10.02 -9.45
N ILE A 83 -2.33 -10.05 -8.12
CA ILE A 83 -1.17 -10.52 -7.35
C ILE A 83 -0.82 -11.99 -7.67
N GLY A 84 -1.78 -12.73 -8.21
CA GLY A 84 -1.70 -14.17 -8.45
C GLY A 84 -2.12 -14.95 -7.22
N ASP A 85 -2.56 -16.20 -7.44
CA ASP A 85 -2.92 -17.10 -6.35
C ASP A 85 -1.66 -17.49 -5.56
N PRO A 86 -1.74 -17.57 -4.22
CA PRO A 86 -0.65 -18.10 -3.41
C PRO A 86 -0.36 -19.55 -3.83
N PRO A 87 0.93 -19.95 -3.95
CA PRO A 87 1.28 -21.28 -4.44
C PRO A 87 0.87 -22.35 -3.43
N GLU A 88 0.09 -23.34 -3.89
CA GLU A 88 -0.33 -24.47 -3.07
C GLU A 88 0.69 -25.62 -3.19
N GLY A 89 1.42 -25.89 -2.11
CA GLY A 89 2.40 -26.98 -2.02
C GLY A 89 3.84 -26.62 -2.40
N LEU A 90 4.76 -27.53 -2.10
CA LEU A 90 6.20 -27.30 -2.19
C LEU A 90 6.67 -27.11 -3.64
N LEU A 91 6.15 -27.90 -4.59
CA LEU A 91 6.50 -27.78 -6.00
C LEU A 91 6.01 -26.47 -6.62
N ALA A 92 4.78 -26.04 -6.30
CA ALA A 92 4.25 -24.75 -6.76
C ALA A 92 5.05 -23.58 -6.19
N SER A 93 5.43 -23.67 -4.91
CA SER A 93 6.24 -22.67 -4.23
C SER A 93 7.63 -22.57 -4.84
N PHE A 94 8.26 -23.71 -5.15
CA PHE A 94 9.55 -23.75 -5.83
C PHE A 94 9.46 -23.18 -7.25
N LYS A 95 8.40 -23.50 -8.01
CA LYS A 95 8.18 -22.94 -9.36
C LYS A 95 7.96 -21.43 -9.31
N ALA A 96 7.16 -20.94 -8.37
CA ALA A 96 6.91 -19.51 -8.18
C ALA A 96 8.19 -18.77 -7.77
N TRP A 97 8.95 -19.33 -6.82
CA TRP A 97 10.25 -18.80 -6.41
C TRP A 97 11.24 -18.76 -7.58
N ARG A 98 11.38 -19.86 -8.31
CA ARG A 98 12.27 -19.94 -9.49
C ARG A 98 11.85 -18.93 -10.56
N GLY A 99 10.56 -18.81 -10.85
CA GLY A 99 10.04 -17.81 -11.79
C GLY A 99 10.37 -16.38 -11.33
N LYS A 100 10.18 -16.07 -10.05
CA LYS A 100 10.52 -14.76 -9.49
C LYS A 100 12.02 -14.45 -9.58
N VAL A 101 12.89 -15.41 -9.22
CA VAL A 101 14.35 -15.20 -9.18
C VAL A 101 14.94 -15.12 -10.59
N PHE A 102 14.56 -16.04 -11.49
CA PHE A 102 15.18 -16.16 -12.81
C PHE A 102 14.43 -15.41 -13.92
N GLU A 103 13.09 -15.40 -13.89
CA GLU A 103 12.29 -14.69 -14.90
C GLU A 103 11.96 -13.25 -14.46
N GLY A 104 12.08 -12.93 -13.17
CA GLY A 104 11.82 -11.58 -12.65
C GLY A 104 10.35 -11.16 -12.72
N LYS A 105 9.43 -12.10 -12.98
CA LYS A 105 8.01 -11.79 -13.12
C LYS A 105 7.46 -11.20 -11.83
N VAL A 106 6.92 -10.00 -11.95
CA VAL A 106 6.20 -9.31 -10.88
C VAL A 106 4.73 -9.16 -11.25
N PRO A 107 3.81 -9.15 -10.28
CA PRO A 107 2.41 -8.88 -10.57
C PRO A 107 2.24 -7.53 -11.24
N ASP A 108 1.28 -7.42 -12.16
CA ASP A 108 0.91 -6.16 -12.79
C ASP A 108 0.26 -5.23 -11.75
N TRP A 109 0.46 -3.92 -11.89
CA TRP A 109 -0.21 -2.90 -11.08
C TRP A 109 -0.60 -1.69 -11.91
N TYR A 110 -1.52 -0.91 -11.36
CA TYR A 110 -1.89 0.41 -11.85
C TYR A 110 -1.36 1.48 -10.90
N SER A 111 -1.02 2.64 -11.44
CA SER A 111 -0.71 3.84 -10.65
C SER A 111 -1.80 4.86 -10.92
N PHE A 112 -2.54 5.26 -9.88
CA PHE A 112 -3.46 6.39 -9.93
C PHE A 112 -2.76 7.55 -9.21
N GLU A 113 -2.58 8.67 -9.89
CA GLU A 113 -1.72 9.75 -9.43
C GLU A 113 -2.51 11.07 -9.42
N MET A 114 -2.37 11.83 -8.34
CA MET A 114 -2.77 13.23 -8.24
C MET A 114 -1.51 14.07 -8.20
N PHE A 115 -1.37 15.04 -9.09
CA PHE A 115 -0.20 15.90 -9.17
C PHE A 115 -0.63 17.36 -9.12
N ALA A 116 -0.09 18.11 -8.16
CA ALA A 116 -0.34 19.53 -7.98
C ALA A 116 0.88 20.36 -8.38
N THR A 117 0.64 21.39 -9.19
CA THR A 117 1.66 22.36 -9.61
C THR A 117 1.03 23.73 -9.82
N GLY A 118 1.56 24.77 -9.16
CA GLY A 118 1.09 26.15 -9.38
C GLY A 118 -0.40 26.36 -9.09
N GLY A 119 -0.94 25.64 -8.11
CA GLY A 119 -2.36 25.63 -7.76
C GLY A 119 -3.18 24.62 -8.55
N GLU A 120 -2.73 24.17 -9.71
CA GLU A 120 -3.50 23.24 -10.54
C GLU A 120 -3.32 21.79 -10.12
N ILE A 121 -4.38 20.98 -10.21
CA ILE A 121 -4.35 19.55 -9.89
C ILE A 121 -4.64 18.74 -11.15
N HIS A 122 -3.70 17.90 -11.54
CA HIS A 122 -3.82 16.98 -12.66
C HIS A 122 -3.99 15.55 -12.13
N PHE A 123 -4.81 14.77 -12.83
CA PHE A 123 -5.00 13.35 -12.53
C PHE A 123 -4.34 12.52 -13.62
N TYR A 124 -3.59 11.50 -13.20
CA TYR A 124 -2.95 10.57 -14.13
C TYR A 124 -3.24 9.13 -13.78
N VAL A 125 -3.28 8.28 -14.79
CA VAL A 125 -3.32 6.83 -14.64
C VAL A 125 -2.20 6.21 -15.45
N ARG A 126 -1.30 5.50 -14.78
CA ARG A 126 -0.25 4.71 -15.42
C ARG A 126 -0.63 3.25 -15.47
N CYS A 127 -0.56 2.66 -16.65
CA CYS A 127 -0.86 1.25 -16.87
C CYS A 127 0.04 0.65 -17.95
N GLN A 128 -0.02 -0.67 -18.11
CA GLN A 128 0.61 -1.33 -19.25
C GLN A 128 -0.24 -1.10 -20.50
N GLU A 129 0.41 -0.96 -21.66
CA GLU A 129 -0.28 -0.72 -22.95
C GLU A 129 -1.42 -1.72 -23.20
N LYS A 130 -1.21 -2.99 -22.84
CA LYS A 130 -2.20 -4.07 -22.99
C LYS A 130 -3.51 -3.84 -22.19
N HIS A 131 -3.49 -3.00 -21.15
CA HIS A 131 -4.64 -2.65 -20.31
C HIS A 131 -5.19 -1.25 -20.59
N ARG A 132 -4.61 -0.51 -21.55
CA ARG A 132 -5.02 0.86 -21.86
C ARG A 132 -6.50 0.94 -22.26
N SER A 133 -6.92 0.08 -23.19
CA SER A 133 -8.29 0.10 -23.76
C SER A 133 -9.36 -0.16 -22.71
N ILE A 134 -9.11 -1.06 -21.75
CA ILE A 134 -10.07 -1.32 -20.67
C ILE A 134 -10.14 -0.16 -19.70
N ILE A 135 -9.02 0.47 -19.34
CA ILE A 135 -9.01 1.64 -18.45
C ILE A 135 -9.78 2.79 -19.09
N GLU A 136 -9.48 3.10 -20.35
CA GLU A 136 -10.21 4.13 -21.09
C GLU A 136 -11.70 3.82 -21.11
N ALA A 137 -12.10 2.59 -21.46
CA ALA A 137 -13.52 2.19 -21.50
C ALA A 137 -14.22 2.29 -20.13
N GLN A 138 -13.57 1.90 -19.03
CA GLN A 138 -14.17 1.98 -17.69
C GLN A 138 -14.29 3.42 -17.20
N ILE A 139 -13.28 4.25 -17.47
CA ILE A 139 -13.33 5.66 -17.10
C ILE A 139 -14.40 6.38 -17.93
N PHE A 140 -14.43 6.21 -19.26
CA PHE A 140 -15.48 6.78 -20.11
C PHE A 140 -16.89 6.27 -19.75
N GLY A 141 -17.02 5.00 -19.34
CA GLY A 141 -18.32 4.44 -18.95
C GLY A 141 -18.93 5.13 -17.71
N HIS A 142 -18.09 5.57 -16.77
CA HIS A 142 -18.54 6.21 -15.53
C HIS A 142 -18.44 7.74 -15.56
N TYR A 143 -17.50 8.26 -16.36
CA TYR A 143 -17.20 9.67 -16.58
C TYR A 143 -17.21 9.97 -18.09
N PRO A 144 -18.38 9.97 -18.76
CA PRO A 144 -18.46 10.08 -20.22
C PRO A 144 -17.92 11.40 -20.76
N ASP A 145 -17.96 12.45 -19.96
CA ASP A 145 -17.53 13.78 -20.34
C ASP A 145 -16.02 14.02 -20.06
N SER A 146 -15.28 13.03 -19.53
CA SER A 146 -13.83 13.18 -19.28
C SER A 146 -13.02 13.05 -20.57
N GLU A 147 -11.97 13.85 -20.75
CA GLU A 147 -10.99 13.68 -21.83
C GLU A 147 -9.79 12.87 -21.32
N ILE A 148 -9.45 11.80 -22.03
CA ILE A 148 -8.33 10.91 -21.69
C ILE A 148 -7.26 11.06 -22.76
N THR A 149 -6.10 11.60 -22.39
CA THR A 149 -5.00 11.85 -23.33
C THR A 149 -3.74 11.11 -22.92
N PRO A 150 -3.10 10.33 -23.81
CA PRO A 150 -1.79 9.77 -23.54
C PRO A 150 -0.75 10.91 -23.52
N VAL A 151 0.00 11.02 -22.43
CA VAL A 151 0.99 12.09 -22.23
C VAL A 151 2.37 11.51 -21.91
N ALA A 152 3.40 12.31 -22.14
CA ALA A 152 4.74 12.00 -21.62
C ALA A 152 4.74 12.09 -20.09
N ASP A 153 5.65 11.37 -19.44
CA ASP A 153 5.77 11.39 -17.98
C ASP A 153 6.03 12.82 -17.49
N TYR A 154 5.11 13.37 -16.70
CA TYR A 154 5.21 14.74 -16.16
C TYR A 154 6.46 14.90 -15.28
N LEU A 155 7.06 13.82 -14.78
CA LEU A 155 8.35 13.85 -14.08
C LEU A 155 9.55 14.16 -14.98
N ALA A 156 9.38 14.20 -16.29
CA ALA A 156 10.43 14.64 -17.22
C ALA A 156 10.85 16.10 -16.99
N GLN A 157 9.96 16.93 -16.43
CA GLN A 157 10.27 18.31 -16.08
C GLN A 157 11.16 18.46 -14.83
N LEU A 158 11.29 17.38 -14.04
CA LEU A 158 12.10 17.34 -12.84
C LEU A 158 13.43 16.62 -13.09
N PRO A 159 14.54 17.07 -12.46
CA PRO A 159 15.82 16.36 -12.51
C PRO A 159 15.68 14.87 -12.15
N PRO A 160 16.47 13.99 -12.78
CA PRO A 160 16.36 12.54 -12.57
C PRO A 160 16.76 12.11 -11.15
N ASN A 161 17.63 12.87 -10.49
CA ASN A 161 18.13 12.59 -9.15
C ASN A 161 17.88 13.78 -8.24
N ILE A 162 16.86 13.69 -7.39
CA ILE A 162 16.53 14.69 -6.37
C ILE A 162 16.65 14.01 -5.00
N PRO A 163 17.18 14.68 -3.97
CA PRO A 163 17.61 16.09 -3.92
C PRO A 163 18.95 16.34 -4.63
N ASP A 164 19.05 17.48 -5.32
CA ASP A 164 20.26 17.99 -5.99
C ASP A 164 20.55 19.43 -5.54
N ASP A 165 21.51 20.12 -6.14
CA ASP A 165 21.88 21.47 -5.73
C ASP A 165 20.74 22.50 -5.77
N GLN A 166 19.73 22.29 -6.63
CA GLN A 166 18.63 23.22 -6.87
C GLN A 166 17.32 22.79 -6.18
N TYR A 167 17.04 21.50 -6.11
CA TYR A 167 15.77 20.94 -5.63
C TYR A 167 15.96 20.14 -4.35
N ASP A 168 15.01 20.28 -3.44
CA ASP A 168 14.85 19.37 -2.31
C ASP A 168 13.53 18.59 -2.42
N VAL A 169 13.48 17.44 -1.75
CA VAL A 169 12.34 16.54 -1.72
C VAL A 169 12.02 16.09 -0.31
N ASN A 170 10.74 16.03 0.01
CA ASN A 170 10.21 15.32 1.16
C ASN A 170 9.10 14.37 0.72
N GLY A 171 8.66 13.50 1.62
CA GLY A 171 7.50 12.68 1.36
C GLY A 171 7.23 11.66 2.45
N ALA A 172 6.26 10.82 2.18
CA ALA A 172 5.83 9.77 3.09
C ALA A 172 5.27 8.58 2.30
N GLU A 173 5.46 7.36 2.80
CA GLU A 173 4.59 6.24 2.44
C GLU A 173 3.62 6.04 3.59
N LEU A 174 2.33 5.99 3.28
CA LEU A 174 1.30 5.74 4.28
C LEU A 174 1.20 4.24 4.57
N GLY A 175 0.72 3.93 5.76
CA GLY A 175 0.26 2.60 6.13
C GLY A 175 -0.88 2.71 7.13
N LEU A 176 -1.42 1.58 7.56
CA LEU A 176 -2.55 1.55 8.47
C LEU A 176 -2.14 1.57 9.94
N ILE A 177 -2.96 2.16 10.80
CA ILE A 177 -2.72 2.26 12.24
C ILE A 177 -2.88 0.88 12.89
N LYS A 178 -4.04 0.26 12.65
CA LYS A 178 -4.41 -1.10 13.07
C LYS A 178 -4.13 -2.09 11.94
N GLU A 179 -4.38 -3.36 12.20
CA GLU A 179 -4.26 -4.44 11.22
C GLU A 179 -5.15 -4.20 10.01
N ASP A 180 -4.65 -4.59 8.83
CA ASP A 180 -5.25 -4.32 7.52
C ASP A 180 -6.66 -4.91 7.34
N ILE A 181 -7.07 -5.82 8.20
CA ILE A 181 -8.42 -6.40 8.16
C ILE A 181 -9.50 -5.40 8.58
N PHE A 182 -9.15 -4.41 9.40
CA PHE A 182 -10.09 -3.39 9.82
C PHE A 182 -10.21 -2.31 8.75
N PRO A 183 -11.44 -1.95 8.35
CA PRO A 183 -11.64 -0.98 7.31
C PRO A 183 -11.32 0.45 7.79
N ILE A 184 -11.07 1.34 6.84
CA ILE A 184 -11.08 2.79 7.05
C ILE A 184 -12.51 3.33 6.94
N ARG A 185 -12.69 4.60 7.32
CA ARG A 185 -13.96 5.29 7.13
C ARG A 185 -14.22 5.50 5.64
N THR A 186 -15.42 5.16 5.17
CA THR A 186 -15.76 5.17 3.75
C THR A 186 -16.75 6.28 3.37
N TYR A 187 -16.85 6.59 2.08
CA TYR A 187 -17.67 7.69 1.55
C TYR A 187 -19.16 7.68 1.98
N PRO A 188 -19.85 6.53 2.18
CA PRO A 188 -21.24 6.54 2.64
C PRO A 188 -21.41 7.19 4.01
N GLU A 189 -20.37 7.22 4.86
CA GLU A 189 -20.40 7.91 6.16
C GLU A 189 -20.23 9.42 6.07
N PHE A 190 -19.97 9.98 4.88
CA PHE A 190 -19.85 11.42 4.62
C PHE A 190 -21.07 11.99 3.90
N GLU A 191 -22.04 11.14 3.54
CA GLU A 191 -23.30 11.57 2.94
C GLU A 191 -24.30 11.92 4.06
N GLU A 192 -24.72 13.20 4.15
CA GLU A 192 -25.76 13.60 5.09
C GLU A 192 -27.14 13.39 4.46
N GLU A 193 -28.04 12.71 5.18
CA GLU A 193 -29.45 12.59 4.78
C GLU A 193 -30.10 13.98 4.81
N GLY A 194 -30.35 14.56 3.64
CA GLY A 194 -31.12 15.79 3.51
C GLY A 194 -32.61 15.56 3.74
N PRO A 195 -33.41 16.64 3.87
CA PRO A 195 -34.85 16.57 4.14
C PRO A 195 -35.67 15.95 2.98
N GLY A 196 -35.06 15.59 1.85
CA GLY A 196 -35.71 14.93 0.71
C GLY A 196 -34.78 13.91 0.03
N LYS A 197 -35.37 12.93 -0.66
CA LYS A 197 -34.65 11.86 -1.38
C LYS A 197 -33.70 12.35 -2.49
N GLU A 198 -33.86 13.61 -2.92
CA GLU A 198 -33.11 14.21 -4.04
C GLU A 198 -32.00 15.16 -3.57
N ASP A 199 -32.03 15.64 -2.32
CA ASP A 199 -31.07 16.60 -1.76
C ASP A 199 -30.18 15.94 -0.69
N VAL A 200 -29.53 14.82 -1.01
CA VAL A 200 -28.47 14.29 -0.14
C VAL A 200 -27.29 15.28 -0.21
N ARG A 201 -27.04 15.99 0.90
CA ARG A 201 -25.88 16.87 1.01
C ARG A 201 -24.64 16.00 1.15
N ARG A 202 -23.96 15.80 0.03
CA ARG A 202 -22.71 15.04 -0.01
C ARG A 202 -21.57 15.97 0.35
N ILE A 203 -20.87 15.67 1.43
CA ILE A 203 -19.58 16.29 1.74
C ILE A 203 -18.52 15.41 1.10
N ASP A 204 -17.78 15.97 0.15
CA ASP A 204 -16.72 15.22 -0.52
C ASP A 204 -15.54 14.96 0.44
N PRO A 205 -15.15 13.69 0.68
CA PRO A 205 -14.02 13.36 1.55
C PRO A 205 -12.67 13.92 1.10
N LEU A 206 -12.48 14.17 -0.20
CA LEU A 206 -11.23 14.67 -0.79
C LEU A 206 -11.18 16.20 -0.89
N ALA A 207 -12.25 16.91 -0.53
CA ALA A 207 -12.26 18.38 -0.56
C ALA A 207 -11.08 19.02 0.19
N PRO A 208 -10.75 18.60 1.44
CA PRO A 208 -9.63 19.18 2.17
C PRO A 208 -8.27 18.82 1.56
N LEU A 209 -8.18 17.67 0.88
CA LEU A 209 -6.99 17.26 0.16
C LEU A 209 -6.77 18.11 -1.09
N ALA A 210 -7.84 18.34 -1.87
CA ALA A 210 -7.80 19.22 -3.03
C ALA A 210 -7.44 20.66 -2.64
N GLU A 211 -7.99 21.17 -1.53
CA GLU A 211 -7.62 22.50 -1.02
C GLU A 211 -6.14 22.57 -0.58
N ALA A 212 -5.65 21.56 0.13
CA ALA A 212 -4.25 21.45 0.52
C ALA A 212 -3.30 21.43 -0.68
N MET A 213 -3.69 20.73 -1.75
CA MET A 213 -2.94 20.65 -3.01
C MET A 213 -3.01 21.94 -3.83
N ASN A 214 -4.16 22.62 -3.84
CA ASN A 214 -4.33 23.91 -4.50
C ASN A 214 -3.52 25.05 -3.81
N ALA A 215 -3.15 24.89 -2.54
CA ALA A 215 -2.32 25.86 -1.83
C ALA A 215 -0.85 25.90 -2.28
N PHE A 216 -0.46 25.08 -3.27
CA PHE A 216 0.91 24.96 -3.77
C PHE A 216 1.22 26.10 -4.73
N LEU A 217 2.36 26.75 -4.51
CA LEU A 217 2.81 27.87 -5.33
C LEU A 217 3.49 27.39 -6.61
N LEU A 218 3.70 28.31 -7.54
CA LEU A 218 4.48 28.01 -8.75
C LEU A 218 5.91 27.57 -8.38
N GLY A 219 6.35 26.42 -8.89
CA GLY A 219 7.64 25.82 -8.57
C GLY A 219 7.64 24.92 -7.32
N GLU A 220 6.48 24.75 -6.68
CA GLU A 220 6.20 23.67 -5.74
C GLU A 220 5.42 22.56 -6.47
N TYR A 221 5.84 21.31 -6.27
CA TYR A 221 5.24 20.12 -6.85
C TYR A 221 4.79 19.19 -5.74
N GLY A 222 3.49 18.92 -5.68
CA GLY A 222 2.89 17.98 -4.74
C GLY A 222 2.38 16.78 -5.49
N ALA A 223 2.58 15.59 -4.96
CA ALA A 223 2.03 14.41 -5.61
C ALA A 223 1.60 13.33 -4.64
N ILE A 224 0.55 12.63 -5.04
CA ILE A 224 0.01 11.48 -4.32
C ILE A 224 -0.15 10.36 -5.34
N GLU A 225 0.47 9.23 -5.05
CA GLU A 225 0.53 8.06 -5.91
C GLU A 225 -0.13 6.90 -5.17
N PHE A 226 -1.15 6.32 -5.81
CA PHE A 226 -1.89 5.15 -5.37
C PHE A 226 -1.54 3.99 -6.28
N LEU A 227 -0.68 3.09 -5.79
CA LEU A 227 -0.28 1.89 -6.50
C LEU A 227 -1.21 0.75 -6.10
N ILE A 228 -1.94 0.18 -7.07
CA ILE A 228 -2.98 -0.81 -6.79
C ILE A 228 -2.77 -2.10 -7.59
N ARG A 229 -3.07 -3.24 -6.96
CA ARG A 229 -3.06 -4.58 -7.55
C ARG A 229 -4.29 -5.36 -7.11
N SER A 230 -4.97 -6.05 -8.02
CA SER A 230 -6.15 -6.83 -7.63
C SER A 230 -5.77 -8.08 -6.85
N ALA A 231 -6.56 -8.43 -5.85
CA ALA A 231 -6.38 -9.64 -5.06
C ALA A 231 -7.35 -10.72 -5.51
N SER A 232 -6.85 -11.90 -5.91
CA SER A 232 -7.75 -13.00 -6.23
C SER A 232 -8.48 -13.49 -4.98
N GLU A 233 -9.64 -14.14 -5.17
CA GLU A 233 -10.43 -14.67 -4.06
C GLU A 233 -9.61 -15.65 -3.18
N LYS A 234 -8.78 -16.48 -3.80
CA LYS A 234 -7.89 -17.40 -3.07
C LYS A 234 -6.84 -16.64 -2.27
N TRP A 235 -6.25 -15.59 -2.86
CA TRP A 235 -5.32 -14.73 -2.16
C TRP A 235 -5.98 -14.06 -0.96
N THR A 236 -7.18 -13.48 -1.14
CA THR A 236 -7.94 -12.86 -0.05
C THR A 236 -8.19 -13.85 1.09
N LYS A 237 -8.63 -15.08 0.78
CA LYS A 237 -8.84 -16.12 1.80
C LYS A 237 -7.56 -16.48 2.55
N ALA A 238 -6.42 -16.55 1.86
CA ALA A 238 -5.12 -16.79 2.50
C ALA A 238 -4.70 -15.61 3.38
N TRP A 239 -4.92 -14.38 2.92
CA TRP A 239 -4.63 -13.15 3.66
C TRP A 239 -5.49 -13.00 4.91
N ILE A 240 -6.80 -13.29 4.86
CA ILE A 240 -7.68 -13.30 6.04
C ILE A 240 -7.20 -14.34 7.06
N LYS A 241 -6.67 -15.47 6.58
CA LYS A 241 -6.14 -16.55 7.43
C LYS A 241 -4.74 -16.29 7.99
N ASP A 242 -4.09 -15.19 7.60
CA ASP A 242 -2.78 -14.87 8.13
C ASP A 242 -2.84 -14.66 9.65
N SER A 243 -1.78 -15.09 10.35
CA SER A 243 -1.74 -15.15 11.83
C SER A 243 -2.04 -13.78 12.47
N LYS A 244 -1.60 -12.69 11.83
CA LYS A 244 -1.85 -11.32 12.28
C LYS A 244 -3.32 -10.92 12.18
N ASN A 245 -3.99 -11.26 11.08
CA ASN A 245 -5.37 -10.88 10.82
C ASN A 245 -6.34 -11.74 11.64
N GLN A 246 -6.07 -13.04 11.75
CA GLN A 246 -6.85 -13.93 12.61
C GLN A 246 -6.73 -13.53 14.09
N SER A 247 -5.52 -13.25 14.57
CA SER A 247 -5.34 -12.81 15.96
C SER A 247 -6.01 -11.47 16.24
N ALA A 248 -6.07 -10.56 15.26
CA ALA A 248 -6.82 -9.30 15.39
C ALA A 248 -8.33 -9.52 15.51
N LEU A 249 -8.90 -10.42 14.70
CA LEU A 249 -10.32 -10.82 14.80
C LEU A 249 -10.61 -11.55 16.12
N ASP A 250 -9.73 -12.48 16.53
CA ASP A 250 -9.86 -13.24 17.76
C ASP A 250 -9.81 -12.33 19.00
N LYS A 251 -8.93 -11.30 18.99
CA LYS A 251 -8.88 -10.26 20.03
C LYS A 251 -10.21 -9.52 20.17
N LEU A 252 -10.86 -9.18 19.07
CA LEU A 252 -12.18 -8.54 19.10
C LEU A 252 -13.27 -9.49 19.60
N MET A 253 -13.20 -10.77 19.23
CA MET A 253 -14.14 -11.80 19.68
C MET A 253 -13.86 -12.28 21.12
N GLY A 254 -12.79 -11.81 21.76
CA GLY A 254 -12.38 -12.21 23.11
C GLY A 254 -11.80 -13.63 23.19
N LYS A 255 -11.32 -14.19 22.07
CA LYS A 255 -10.61 -15.47 22.02
C LYS A 255 -9.13 -15.27 22.40
N GLU A 256 -8.62 -16.03 23.37
CA GLU A 256 -7.19 -16.00 23.72
C GLU A 256 -6.35 -16.57 22.56
N GLU A 257 -5.23 -15.90 22.27
CA GLU A 257 -4.34 -16.19 21.14
C GLU A 257 -3.92 -17.67 21.09
N LYS A 258 -4.22 -18.35 19.97
CA LYS A 258 -3.42 -19.52 19.58
C LYS A 258 -2.06 -19.00 19.13
N LYS A 259 -1.08 -18.93 20.03
CA LYS A 259 0.33 -18.70 19.67
C LYS A 259 0.75 -19.79 18.69
N THR A 260 0.78 -19.46 17.40
CA THR A 260 1.36 -20.33 16.37
C THR A 260 2.86 -20.40 16.62
N ALA A 261 3.36 -21.60 16.91
CA ALA A 261 4.77 -21.88 17.17
C ALA A 261 5.66 -21.28 16.07
N THR A 262 6.70 -20.56 16.48
CA THR A 262 7.62 -19.91 15.57
C THR A 262 8.54 -20.98 14.96
N PHE A 263 9.00 -20.81 13.71
CA PHE A 263 9.97 -21.72 13.08
C PHE A 263 11.20 -21.99 13.98
N ALA A 264 11.62 -20.99 14.78
CA ALA A 264 12.63 -21.16 15.82
C ALA A 264 12.25 -22.22 16.87
N ASP A 265 11.01 -22.22 17.37
CA ASP A 265 10.51 -23.21 18.34
C ASP A 265 10.51 -24.62 17.75
N SER A 266 10.22 -24.76 16.45
CA SER A 266 10.27 -26.05 15.75
C SER A 266 11.71 -26.56 15.52
N VAL A 267 12.66 -25.65 15.29
CA VAL A 267 14.09 -25.97 15.14
C VAL A 267 14.70 -26.31 16.49
N PHE A 268 14.38 -25.55 17.55
CA PHE A 268 14.80 -25.85 18.91
C PHE A 268 14.21 -27.19 19.39
N ALA A 269 12.93 -27.46 19.14
CA ALA A 269 12.31 -28.75 19.45
C ALA A 269 12.93 -29.92 18.68
N GLY A 270 13.34 -29.72 17.43
CA GLY A 270 14.05 -30.73 16.63
C GLY A 270 15.46 -31.05 17.16
N ILE A 271 16.16 -30.04 17.66
CA ILE A 271 17.49 -30.19 18.30
C ILE A 271 17.34 -30.87 19.67
N GLU A 272 16.35 -30.47 20.47
CA GLU A 272 16.09 -31.03 21.80
C GLU A 272 15.58 -32.48 21.73
N GLY A 273 14.75 -32.80 20.73
CA GLY A 273 14.31 -34.17 20.43
C GLY A 273 15.44 -35.09 19.97
N GLY A 274 16.40 -34.57 19.21
CA GLY A 274 17.59 -35.31 18.76
C GLY A 274 18.58 -35.62 19.89
N VAL A 275 18.65 -34.78 20.92
CA VAL A 275 19.48 -35.05 22.12
C VAL A 275 18.81 -36.08 23.04
N ARG A 276 17.47 -36.07 23.13
CA ARG A 276 16.72 -37.01 23.99
C ARG A 276 16.71 -38.44 23.47
N SER A 277 16.89 -38.67 22.17
CA SER A 277 16.92 -40.03 21.60
C SER A 277 18.27 -40.74 21.78
N VAL A 278 19.33 -40.01 22.14
CA VAL A 278 20.70 -40.57 22.28
C VAL A 278 21.03 -40.93 23.73
N THR A 279 20.33 -40.37 24.71
CA THR A 279 20.43 -40.70 26.14
C THR A 279 19.17 -41.42 26.63
N GLY A 280 19.02 -42.67 26.21
CA GLY A 280 17.95 -43.54 26.72
C GLY A 280 18.13 -43.85 28.20
N SER A 281 17.14 -43.51 29.03
CA SER A 281 16.39 -44.46 29.88
C SER A 281 15.60 -43.75 31.01
N ILE A 282 14.31 -44.11 31.07
CA ILE A 282 13.46 -44.31 32.25
C ILE A 282 13.25 -43.09 33.18
N GLN A 283 12.11 -42.42 33.02
CA GLN A 283 11.29 -42.05 34.17
C GLN A 283 9.81 -41.92 33.76
N GLU A 284 9.02 -42.89 34.20
CA GLU A 284 7.56 -42.85 34.24
C GLU A 284 7.14 -41.88 35.34
N SER A 285 6.40 -40.81 35.04
CA SER A 285 5.53 -40.16 36.03
C SER A 285 4.47 -39.27 35.38
N ALA A 286 3.22 -39.64 35.66
CA ALA A 286 2.06 -38.78 35.89
C ALA A 286 1.61 -37.81 34.79
N GLU A 287 0.48 -38.17 34.17
CA GLU A 287 -0.47 -37.21 33.61
C GLU A 287 -0.86 -36.16 34.66
N PRO A 288 -0.80 -34.85 34.33
CA PRO A 288 -1.74 -33.89 34.86
C PRO A 288 -2.73 -33.55 33.74
N LYS A 289 -3.94 -34.09 33.84
CA LYS A 289 -5.11 -33.51 33.17
C LYS A 289 -5.26 -32.07 33.69
N LYS A 290 -4.69 -31.11 32.96
CA LYS A 290 -5.17 -29.73 33.01
C LYS A 290 -6.51 -29.72 32.29
N GLU A 291 -7.58 -29.63 33.06
CA GLU A 291 -8.88 -29.21 32.56
C GLU A 291 -8.71 -27.90 31.79
N GLU A 292 -8.79 -27.98 30.46
CA GLU A 292 -9.09 -26.82 29.63
C GLU A 292 -10.48 -26.32 30.02
N LYS A 293 -10.55 -25.32 30.91
CA LYS A 293 -11.71 -24.43 30.95
C LYS A 293 -11.77 -23.72 29.60
N LYS A 294 -12.47 -24.31 28.63
CA LYS A 294 -13.02 -23.60 27.47
C LYS A 294 -13.86 -22.46 28.03
N LYS A 295 -13.29 -21.25 28.12
CA LYS A 295 -14.10 -20.04 28.24
C LYS A 295 -14.95 -20.00 26.99
N GLU A 296 -16.26 -20.14 27.20
CA GLU A 296 -17.28 -20.16 26.17
C GLU A 296 -17.09 -18.94 25.25
N GLU A 297 -17.13 -19.19 23.95
CA GLU A 297 -17.24 -18.15 22.94
C GLU A 297 -18.45 -17.30 23.30
N LYS A 298 -18.25 -16.02 23.62
CA LYS A 298 -19.39 -15.15 23.90
C LYS A 298 -20.21 -15.07 22.61
N PRO A 299 -21.50 -15.46 22.62
CA PRO A 299 -22.33 -15.32 21.44
C PRO A 299 -22.35 -13.85 21.02
N PHE A 300 -22.40 -13.59 19.71
CA PHE A 300 -22.30 -12.25 19.13
C PHE A 300 -23.18 -11.20 19.82
N ASN A 301 -24.38 -11.60 20.24
CA ASN A 301 -25.36 -10.76 20.94
C ASN A 301 -24.96 -10.33 22.36
N GLN A 302 -23.94 -10.96 22.96
CA GLN A 302 -23.38 -10.60 24.28
C GLN A 302 -22.14 -9.70 24.18
N LEU A 303 -21.67 -9.38 22.97
CA LEU A 303 -20.58 -8.42 22.78
C LEU A 303 -21.10 -7.00 23.00
N ASN A 304 -20.21 -6.10 23.43
CA ASN A 304 -20.51 -4.67 23.53
C ASN A 304 -21.02 -4.16 22.15
N PRO A 305 -22.12 -3.37 22.07
CA PRO A 305 -22.62 -2.82 20.83
C PRO A 305 -21.56 -2.24 19.88
N GLY A 306 -20.54 -1.54 20.41
CA GLY A 306 -19.45 -1.00 19.58
C GLY A 306 -18.57 -2.06 18.93
N ILE A 307 -18.35 -3.21 19.60
CA ILE A 307 -17.60 -4.34 19.03
C ILE A 307 -18.44 -5.03 17.95
N GLN A 308 -19.75 -5.18 18.19
CA GLN A 308 -20.67 -5.76 17.20
C GLN A 308 -20.69 -4.93 15.92
N GLU A 309 -20.69 -3.60 16.03
CA GLU A 309 -20.63 -2.70 14.90
C GLU A 309 -19.32 -2.85 14.11
N VAL A 310 -18.17 -2.88 14.78
CA VAL A 310 -16.87 -3.10 14.13
C VAL A 310 -16.84 -4.43 13.37
N ILE A 311 -17.38 -5.51 13.95
CA ILE A 311 -17.45 -6.81 13.27
C ILE A 311 -18.34 -6.72 12.03
N LYS A 312 -19.55 -6.14 12.14
CA LYS A 312 -20.46 -5.96 11.00
C LYS A 312 -19.83 -5.14 9.88
N THR A 313 -19.15 -4.04 10.21
CA THR A 313 -18.47 -3.19 9.23
C THR A 313 -17.31 -3.93 8.58
N THR A 314 -16.56 -4.72 9.36
CA THR A 314 -15.48 -5.57 8.84
C THR A 314 -16.02 -6.66 7.90
N GLU A 315 -17.11 -7.34 8.25
CA GLU A 315 -17.74 -8.35 7.38
C GLU A 315 -18.25 -7.74 6.06
N LYS A 316 -18.85 -6.54 6.12
CA LYS A 316 -19.26 -5.80 4.92
C LYS A 316 -18.06 -5.43 4.03
N ALA A 317 -16.96 -4.99 4.64
CA ALA A 317 -15.73 -4.67 3.92
C ALA A 317 -15.11 -5.91 3.25
N LEU A 318 -15.09 -7.05 3.95
CA LEU A 318 -14.56 -8.32 3.43
C LEU A 318 -15.43 -8.92 2.30
N ALA A 319 -16.71 -8.56 2.22
CA ALA A 319 -17.60 -8.99 1.14
C ALA A 319 -17.33 -8.28 -0.20
N LYS A 320 -16.60 -7.16 -0.19
CA LYS A 320 -16.22 -6.42 -1.40
C LYS A 320 -14.93 -6.94 -2.00
N LEU A 321 -14.59 -6.50 -3.21
CA LEU A 321 -13.34 -6.89 -3.88
C LEU A 321 -12.14 -6.19 -3.23
N GLN A 322 -11.05 -6.91 -2.98
CA GLN A 322 -9.86 -6.40 -2.31
C GLN A 322 -8.75 -6.02 -3.27
N PHE A 323 -8.04 -4.96 -2.94
CA PHE A 323 -6.83 -4.51 -3.61
C PHE A 323 -5.68 -4.45 -2.61
N GLN A 324 -4.51 -4.87 -3.06
CA GLN A 324 -3.28 -4.50 -2.39
C GLN A 324 -2.90 -3.09 -2.84
N VAL A 325 -2.72 -2.19 -1.88
CA VAL A 325 -2.57 -0.75 -2.10
C VAL A 325 -1.28 -0.26 -1.43
N GLY A 326 -0.60 0.63 -2.14
CA GLY A 326 0.48 1.43 -1.62
C GLY A 326 0.20 2.91 -1.88
N ILE A 327 0.20 3.74 -0.85
CA ILE A 327 0.03 5.20 -1.01
C ILE A 327 1.35 5.90 -0.70
N ARG A 328 1.83 6.67 -1.67
CA ARG A 328 3.05 7.46 -1.56
C ARG A 328 2.74 8.92 -1.80
N ILE A 329 3.26 9.79 -0.94
CA ILE A 329 3.13 11.24 -1.03
C ILE A 329 4.52 11.81 -1.24
N LEU A 330 4.63 12.73 -2.19
CA LEU A 330 5.86 13.41 -2.56
C LEU A 330 5.64 14.93 -2.54
N TYR A 331 6.62 15.65 -2.05
CA TYR A 331 6.72 17.10 -2.18
C TYR A 331 8.12 17.45 -2.69
N VAL A 332 8.18 18.14 -3.83
CA VAL A 332 9.42 18.61 -4.45
C VAL A 332 9.31 20.11 -4.65
N ALA A 333 10.33 20.86 -4.28
CA ALA A 333 10.42 22.28 -4.61
C ALA A 333 11.89 22.69 -4.75
N LYS A 334 12.12 23.84 -5.36
CA LYS A 334 13.45 24.48 -5.30
C LYS A 334 13.82 24.77 -3.85
N ARG A 335 15.09 24.62 -3.50
CA ARG A 335 15.58 24.78 -2.12
C ARG A 335 15.20 26.12 -1.49
N ASP A 336 15.23 27.19 -2.27
CA ASP A 336 14.90 28.54 -1.81
C ASP A 336 13.41 28.68 -1.40
N ASN A 337 12.54 27.87 -2.01
CA ASN A 337 11.09 27.89 -1.78
C ASN A 337 10.60 26.64 -1.02
N PHE A 338 11.51 25.80 -0.53
CA PHE A 338 11.14 24.52 0.03
C PHE A 338 10.59 24.65 1.45
N VAL A 339 9.31 24.31 1.63
CA VAL A 339 8.62 24.37 2.92
C VAL A 339 8.34 22.96 3.43
N LYS A 340 9.04 22.57 4.50
CA LYS A 340 8.96 21.19 5.04
C LYS A 340 7.55 20.81 5.50
N GLU A 341 6.80 21.80 5.97
CA GLU A 341 5.46 21.68 6.53
C GLU A 341 4.42 21.29 5.47
N ARG A 342 4.71 21.48 4.17
CA ARG A 342 3.82 21.09 3.07
C ARG A 342 3.46 19.61 3.10
N LEU A 343 4.40 18.76 3.52
CA LEU A 343 4.14 17.34 3.70
C LEU A 343 3.07 17.09 4.78
N ALA A 344 3.12 17.82 5.89
CA ALA A 344 2.10 17.73 6.94
C ALA A 344 0.74 18.20 6.42
N THR A 345 0.72 19.25 5.60
CA THR A 345 -0.50 19.77 4.96
C THR A 345 -1.17 18.73 4.05
N ILE A 346 -0.41 18.01 3.21
CA ILE A 346 -0.97 16.96 2.34
C ILE A 346 -1.37 15.70 3.14
N THR A 347 -0.61 15.34 4.18
CA THR A 347 -0.87 14.11 4.96
C THR A 347 -2.00 14.28 5.98
N ALA A 348 -2.30 15.50 6.43
CA ALA A 348 -3.32 15.76 7.45
C ALA A 348 -4.75 15.34 7.04
N PRO A 349 -5.24 15.63 5.81
CA PRO A 349 -6.55 15.19 5.33
C PRO A 349 -6.80 13.69 5.45
N PHE A 350 -5.76 12.85 5.36
CA PHE A 350 -5.91 11.39 5.52
C PHE A 350 -6.41 10.96 6.91
N ARG A 351 -6.39 11.86 7.91
CA ARG A 351 -7.01 11.60 9.22
C ARG A 351 -8.54 11.55 9.16
N LEU A 352 -9.17 12.16 8.15
CA LEU A 352 -10.63 12.13 7.97
C LEU A 352 -11.15 10.71 7.71
N PHE A 353 -10.32 9.87 7.11
CA PHE A 353 -10.62 8.46 6.86
C PHE A 353 -10.41 7.57 8.09
N SER A 354 -10.13 8.15 9.26
CA SER A 354 -9.91 7.39 10.49
C SER A 354 -11.05 7.55 11.49
N SER A 355 -11.33 6.49 12.24
CA SER A 355 -12.19 6.54 13.43
C SER A 355 -11.59 5.70 14.54
N GLN A 356 -11.89 6.02 15.80
CA GLN A 356 -11.33 5.31 16.96
C GLN A 356 -11.73 3.83 16.97
N ALA A 357 -12.92 3.50 16.47
CA ALA A 357 -13.44 2.14 16.42
C ALA A 357 -12.77 1.31 15.31
N ILE A 358 -12.56 1.91 14.14
CA ILE A 358 -12.04 1.26 12.93
C ILE A 358 -10.58 1.69 12.64
N ASN A 359 -10.08 1.51 11.42
CA ASN A 359 -8.69 1.78 11.07
C ASN A 359 -8.49 3.26 10.65
N GLY A 360 -7.26 3.60 10.30
CA GLY A 360 -6.87 4.92 9.81
C GLY A 360 -5.44 4.93 9.29
N PHE A 361 -5.04 6.04 8.66
CA PHE A 361 -3.71 6.17 8.07
C PHE A 361 -2.67 6.71 9.06
N LYS A 362 -1.45 6.18 8.96
CA LYS A 362 -0.23 6.70 9.60
C LYS A 362 0.90 6.80 8.59
N THR A 363 1.91 7.60 8.90
CA THR A 363 3.17 7.60 8.16
C THR A 363 3.95 6.32 8.49
N ALA A 364 4.00 5.38 7.56
CA ALA A 364 4.75 4.13 7.71
C ALA A 364 6.25 4.32 7.38
N PHE A 365 6.54 5.18 6.41
CA PHE A 365 7.90 5.57 6.05
C PHE A 365 7.96 7.07 5.81
N SER A 366 9.04 7.70 6.26
CA SER A 366 9.40 9.08 5.95
C SER A 366 10.92 9.14 5.80
N PRO A 367 11.45 9.95 4.87
CA PRO A 367 12.87 9.97 4.61
C PRO A 367 13.66 10.58 5.79
N GLU A 368 13.02 11.38 6.64
CA GLU A 368 13.66 12.04 7.77
C GLU A 368 14.01 11.07 8.90
N VAL A 369 15.30 10.94 9.19
CA VAL A 369 15.78 10.11 10.30
C VAL A 369 15.80 10.93 11.58
N LYS A 370 15.04 10.53 12.61
CA LYS A 370 14.93 11.32 13.85
C LYS A 370 16.14 11.18 14.79
N LYS A 371 16.76 9.99 14.87
CA LYS A 371 17.83 9.66 15.84
C LYS A 371 18.94 8.80 15.21
N GLY A 372 20.17 8.90 15.75
CA GLY A 372 21.30 8.02 15.43
C GLY A 372 22.49 8.69 14.72
N PHE A 373 23.61 7.98 14.66
CA PHE A 373 24.82 8.41 13.94
C PHE A 373 24.56 8.52 12.42
N ASN A 374 25.21 9.48 11.78
CA ASN A 374 25.08 9.80 10.34
C ASN A 374 23.65 10.11 9.89
N LYS A 375 22.82 10.72 10.75
CA LYS A 375 21.45 11.16 10.44
C LYS A 375 21.35 11.94 9.11
N PRO A 376 22.19 12.95 8.82
CA PRO A 376 22.08 13.72 7.57
C PRO A 376 22.29 12.84 6.33
N ILE A 377 23.32 11.99 6.35
CA ILE A 377 23.66 11.08 5.25
C ILE A 377 22.54 10.06 5.01
N LYS A 378 22.01 9.46 6.09
CA LYS A 378 20.89 8.51 5.99
C LYS A 378 19.60 9.18 5.49
N THR A 379 19.33 10.41 5.94
CA THR A 379 18.17 11.18 5.47
C THR A 379 18.28 11.47 3.99
N LEU A 380 19.47 11.89 3.52
CA LEU A 380 19.73 12.13 2.10
C LEU A 380 19.54 10.86 1.25
N ALA A 381 20.11 9.73 1.70
CA ALA A 381 19.96 8.44 1.03
C ALA A 381 18.47 8.01 0.96
N ASN A 382 17.72 8.21 2.04
CA ASN A 382 16.29 7.90 2.07
C ASN A 382 15.47 8.81 1.14
N LYS A 383 15.83 10.10 1.03
CA LYS A 383 15.19 11.03 0.09
C LYS A 383 15.40 10.58 -1.36
N HIS A 384 16.63 10.22 -1.74
CA HIS A 384 16.90 9.64 -3.05
C HIS A 384 16.15 8.33 -3.28
N LYS A 385 16.10 7.44 -2.27
CA LYS A 385 15.34 6.18 -2.36
C LYS A 385 13.86 6.47 -2.60
N LEU A 386 13.26 7.41 -1.86
CA LEU A 386 11.86 7.76 -2.00
C LEU A 386 11.55 8.34 -3.39
N PHE A 387 12.33 9.32 -3.83
CA PHE A 387 12.15 9.95 -5.14
C PHE A 387 12.36 8.93 -6.28
N GLY A 388 13.39 8.09 -6.19
CA GLY A 388 13.65 7.04 -7.16
C GLY A 388 12.50 6.04 -7.28
N ARG A 389 11.93 5.61 -6.14
CA ARG A 389 10.76 4.71 -6.10
C ARG A 389 9.51 5.35 -6.68
N TYR A 390 9.28 6.63 -6.39
CA TYR A 390 8.18 7.38 -6.98
C TYR A 390 8.35 7.48 -8.50
N ARG A 391 9.54 7.85 -8.98
CA ARG A 391 9.82 7.97 -10.42
C ARG A 391 9.65 6.65 -11.17
N SER A 392 10.07 5.54 -10.59
CA SER A 392 9.89 4.20 -11.19
C SER A 392 8.47 3.64 -11.00
N ARG A 393 7.62 4.30 -10.18
CA ARG A 393 6.36 3.78 -9.63
C ARG A 393 6.54 2.39 -9.02
N GLU A 394 7.62 2.21 -8.27
CA GLU A 394 7.93 0.94 -7.62
C GLU A 394 6.90 0.66 -6.52
N PHE A 395 6.30 -0.52 -6.60
CA PHE A 395 5.31 -0.97 -5.63
C PHE A 395 5.92 -1.02 -4.20
N PRO A 396 5.22 -0.53 -3.16
CA PRO A 396 5.82 -0.47 -1.83
C PRO A 396 6.14 -1.84 -1.24
N ASP A 397 7.18 -1.88 -0.38
CA ASP A 397 7.66 -3.11 0.26
C ASP A 397 6.65 -3.65 1.30
N LYS A 398 5.89 -2.73 1.91
CA LYS A 398 4.87 -3.01 2.93
C LYS A 398 3.54 -2.40 2.49
N PRO A 399 2.90 -2.98 1.46
CA PRO A 399 1.57 -2.57 1.08
C PRO A 399 0.56 -3.04 2.12
N PHE A 400 -0.62 -2.44 2.09
CA PHE A 400 -1.77 -2.85 2.89
C PHE A 400 -2.94 -3.19 1.98
N VAL A 401 -4.04 -3.67 2.53
CA VAL A 401 -5.24 -4.06 1.75
C VAL A 401 -6.34 -3.03 1.97
N LEU A 402 -6.99 -2.61 0.89
CA LEU A 402 -8.23 -1.85 0.91
C LEU A 402 -9.24 -2.52 -0.02
N ASN A 403 -10.53 -2.45 0.31
CA ASN A 403 -11.58 -2.85 -0.62
C ASN A 403 -11.93 -1.74 -1.63
N THR A 404 -12.79 -2.05 -2.61
CA THR A 404 -13.22 -1.09 -3.64
C THR A 404 -13.86 0.19 -3.09
N GLU A 405 -14.66 0.10 -2.04
CA GLU A 405 -15.32 1.25 -1.39
C GLU A 405 -14.29 2.14 -0.68
N GLU A 406 -13.36 1.53 0.06
CA GLU A 406 -12.27 2.23 0.75
C GLU A 406 -11.35 2.92 -0.24
N LEU A 407 -10.96 2.22 -1.31
CA LEU A 407 -10.09 2.76 -2.35
C LEU A 407 -10.77 3.92 -3.10
N ALA A 408 -12.06 3.79 -3.42
CA ALA A 408 -12.85 4.86 -4.02
C ALA A 408 -13.08 6.04 -3.08
N THR A 409 -12.98 5.86 -1.77
CA THR A 409 -13.10 6.95 -0.80
C THR A 409 -11.82 7.80 -0.73
N VAL A 410 -10.65 7.18 -0.90
CA VAL A 410 -9.35 7.86 -0.81
C VAL A 410 -8.80 8.30 -2.17
N PHE A 411 -9.36 7.78 -3.25
CA PHE A 411 -9.10 8.24 -4.61
C PHE A 411 -10.41 8.22 -5.41
N HIS A 412 -10.90 9.42 -5.70
CA HIS A 412 -11.97 9.70 -6.65
C HIS A 412 -11.78 11.11 -7.18
N PHE A 413 -12.57 11.48 -8.18
CA PHE A 413 -12.56 12.83 -8.70
C PHE A 413 -13.40 13.74 -7.82
N PRO A 414 -12.83 14.81 -7.23
CA PRO A 414 -13.56 15.68 -6.33
C PRO A 414 -14.77 16.32 -7.00
N ASP A 415 -15.89 16.40 -6.28
CA ASP A 415 -17.12 17.07 -6.73
C ASP A 415 -16.92 18.60 -6.79
N VAL A 416 -17.61 19.22 -7.75
CA VAL A 416 -17.50 20.63 -8.17
C VAL A 416 -17.81 21.62 -7.04
N GLY A 417 -18.48 21.17 -5.97
CA GLY A 417 -18.75 21.96 -4.76
C GLY A 417 -17.49 22.48 -4.06
N VAL A 418 -16.34 21.84 -4.32
CA VAL A 418 -15.02 22.37 -3.96
C VAL A 418 -14.67 23.43 -4.98
N LYS A 419 -14.90 24.71 -4.65
CA LYS A 419 -14.47 25.88 -5.45
C LYS A 419 -12.93 26.01 -5.43
N THR A 420 -12.20 24.99 -5.87
CA THR A 420 -10.79 25.10 -6.20
C THR A 420 -10.70 25.65 -7.63
N PRO A 421 -10.25 26.91 -7.81
CA PRO A 421 -10.24 27.59 -9.11
C PRO A 421 -9.36 26.92 -10.18
N SER A 422 -8.57 25.93 -9.79
CA SER A 422 -7.32 25.58 -10.48
C SER A 422 -7.32 24.16 -11.06
N LEU A 423 -8.39 23.38 -10.95
CA LEU A 423 -8.46 22.15 -11.75
C LEU A 423 -8.43 22.58 -13.24
N PRO A 424 -7.54 22.06 -14.10
CA PRO A 424 -7.59 22.35 -15.53
C PRO A 424 -8.90 21.78 -16.06
N ARG A 425 -9.85 22.67 -16.37
CA ARG A 425 -11.21 22.30 -16.76
C ARG A 425 -11.35 22.42 -18.26
N ILE A 426 -12.12 21.52 -18.84
CA ILE A 426 -12.58 21.67 -20.22
C ILE A 426 -13.76 22.66 -20.19
N GLU A 427 -13.60 23.82 -20.82
CA GLU A 427 -14.59 24.92 -20.78
C GLU A 427 -15.89 24.59 -21.53
N THR A 428 -15.85 23.65 -22.47
CA THR A 428 -17.00 23.28 -23.30
C THR A 428 -16.94 21.82 -23.68
N LYS A 429 -18.04 21.08 -23.50
CA LYS A 429 -18.18 19.74 -24.07
C LYS A 429 -17.98 19.85 -25.58
N LYS A 430 -17.01 19.11 -26.15
CA LYS A 430 -16.90 19.00 -27.61
C LYS A 430 -18.22 18.37 -28.09
N GLY A 431 -19.06 19.19 -28.73
CA GLY A 431 -20.29 18.70 -29.34
C GLY A 431 -19.91 17.67 -30.40
N GLU A 432 -20.53 16.49 -30.35
CA GLU A 432 -20.43 15.55 -31.45
C GLU A 432 -20.89 16.26 -32.73
N ALA A 433 -20.15 16.06 -33.82
CA ALA A 433 -20.57 16.56 -35.12
C ALA A 433 -21.98 16.01 -35.42
N PRO A 434 -22.95 16.82 -35.87
CA PRO A 434 -24.28 16.35 -36.17
C PRO A 434 -24.21 15.15 -37.11
N ALA A 435 -24.89 14.06 -36.76
CA ALA A 435 -25.00 12.88 -37.61
C ALA A 435 -25.74 13.25 -38.90
N GLY A 436 -25.00 13.61 -39.94
CA GLY A 436 -25.57 14.03 -41.24
C GLY A 436 -24.76 15.03 -42.05
N ILE A 437 -23.49 15.33 -41.72
CA ILE A 437 -22.66 16.13 -42.61
C ILE A 437 -22.28 15.26 -43.82
N PRO A 438 -22.65 15.62 -45.05
CA PRO A 438 -22.16 14.93 -46.24
C PRO A 438 -20.64 15.07 -46.27
N THR A 439 -19.94 13.94 -46.23
CA THR A 439 -18.51 13.88 -46.54
C THR A 439 -18.35 14.26 -48.01
N VAL A 440 -17.77 15.43 -48.26
CA VAL A 440 -17.39 15.89 -49.60
C VAL A 440 -16.10 15.19 -50.03
#